data_AF-A0A609TFN4-F1
#
_entry.id   AF-A0A609TFN4-F1
#
_cell.length_a   1.000
_cell.length_b   1.000
_cell.length_c   1.000
_cell.angle_alpha   90.00
_cell.angle_beta   90.00
_cell.angle_gamma   90.00
#
_symmetry.space_group_name_H-M   'P 1'
#
loop_
_entity.id
_entity.type
_entity.pdbx_description
1 polymer ?
#
loop_
_entity_poly.entity_id
_entity_poly.type
_entity_poly.pdbx_seq_one_letter_code
_entity_poly.pdbx_strand_id
1 'polypeptide(L)'
;QLLQNDGFNVDDAMKQVQALNEHVAQLKAKQNDTKSGSFQHEQFLEAADKYVLAVKTRVRRERDHIPLTDSDKENPAWAEGSFDKVIRGYNDLVTRFNLMN
;
A
#
# COMPACT_ATOMS: atom_id res chain seq x y z
N GLN A 1 -23.21 -23.14 -3.33
CA GLN A 1 -23.22 -22.66 -1.93
C GLN A 1 -22.36 -21.42 -1.92
N LEU A 2 -22.96 -20.24 -1.70
CA LEU A 2 -22.28 -18.95 -1.74
C LEU A 2 -21.36 -18.86 -0.52
N LEU A 3 -20.05 -18.75 -0.74
CA LEU A 3 -19.10 -18.47 0.33
C LEU A 3 -19.41 -17.07 0.86
N GLN A 4 -19.83 -17.01 2.13
CA GLN A 4 -20.14 -15.78 2.84
C GLN A 4 -18.91 -14.87 2.86
N ASN A 5 -19.16 -13.64 2.44
CA ASN A 5 -18.22 -12.55 2.30
C ASN A 5 -18.11 -11.83 3.64
N ASP A 6 -17.31 -12.38 4.57
CA ASP A 6 -16.96 -11.69 5.83
C ASP A 6 -15.72 -10.78 5.64
N GLY A 7 -15.38 -10.29 4.45
CA GLY A 7 -16.08 -9.21 3.74
C GLY A 7 -15.11 -8.05 3.55
N PHE A 8 -14.22 -8.13 2.55
CA PHE A 8 -13.33 -7.02 2.23
C PHE A 8 -14.16 -5.76 1.95
N ASN A 9 -14.14 -4.80 2.88
CA ASN A 9 -14.90 -3.56 2.71
C ASN A 9 -14.15 -2.63 1.75
N VAL A 10 -14.59 -2.63 0.50
CA VAL A 10 -14.02 -1.82 -0.57
C VAL A 10 -14.03 -0.33 -0.23
N ASP A 11 -15.09 0.18 0.39
CA ASP A 11 -15.21 1.61 0.70
C ASP A 11 -14.21 2.05 1.76
N ASP A 12 -14.05 1.27 2.82
CA ASP A 12 -13.05 1.57 3.85
C ASP A 12 -11.63 1.36 3.33
N ALA A 13 -11.40 0.33 2.51
CA ALA A 13 -10.11 0.12 1.85
C ALA A 13 -9.77 1.27 0.88
N MET A 14 -10.76 1.84 0.17
CA MET A 14 -10.58 3.01 -0.68
C MET A 14 -10.19 4.25 0.13
N LYS A 15 -10.80 4.49 1.30
CA LYS A 15 -10.39 5.57 2.20
C LYS A 15 -8.95 5.39 2.68
N GLN A 16 -8.55 4.17 3.02
CA GLN A 16 -7.17 3.87 3.41
C GLN A 16 -6.18 4.09 2.25
N VAL A 17 -6.54 3.70 1.02
CA VAL A 17 -5.76 4.02 -0.19
C VAL A 17 -5.59 5.53 -0.35
N GLN A 18 -6.66 6.31 -0.17
CA GLN A 18 -6.61 7.75 -0.30
C GLN A 18 -5.66 8.36 0.74
N ALA A 19 -5.83 8.01 2.02
CA ALA A 19 -4.96 8.48 3.10
C ALA A 19 -3.49 8.12 2.85
N LEU A 20 -3.22 6.89 2.38
CA LEU A 20 -1.89 6.44 2.03
C LEU A 20 -1.28 7.26 0.88
N ASN A 21 -2.05 7.53 -0.18
CA ASN A 21 -1.59 8.37 -1.29
C ASN A 21 -1.27 9.79 -0.84
N GLU A 22 -2.14 10.40 -0.06
CA GLU A 22 -1.97 11.76 0.45
C GLU A 22 -0.72 11.85 1.32
N HIS A 23 -0.49 10.86 2.19
CA HIS A 23 0.70 10.81 3.03
C HIS A 23 2.00 10.68 2.20
N VAL A 24 2.03 9.79 1.20
CA VAL A 24 3.20 9.65 0.30
C VAL A 24 3.43 10.93 -0.52
N ALA A 25 2.36 11.59 -0.99
CA ALA A 25 2.47 12.85 -1.70
C ALA A 25 3.05 13.97 -0.80
N GLN A 26 2.64 14.03 0.46
CA GLN A 26 3.21 14.97 1.44
C GLN A 26 4.69 14.69 1.72
N LEU A 27 5.09 13.42 1.82
CA LEU A 27 6.50 13.04 2.00
C LEU A 27 7.36 13.52 0.82
N LYS A 28 6.87 13.33 -0.42
CA LYS A 28 7.52 13.80 -1.64
C LYS A 28 7.62 15.33 -1.70
N ALA A 29 6.56 16.04 -1.32
CA ALA A 29 6.56 17.51 -1.30
C ALA A 29 7.62 18.04 -0.33
N LYS A 30 7.70 17.48 0.88
CA LYS A 30 8.72 17.86 1.87
C LYS A 30 10.15 17.60 1.37
N GLN A 31 10.37 16.52 0.61
CA GLN A 31 11.68 16.27 0.01
C GLN A 31 12.09 17.39 -0.96
N ASN A 32 11.17 17.84 -1.82
CA ASN A 32 11.48 18.89 -2.81
C ASN A 32 11.83 20.24 -2.16
N ASP A 33 11.30 20.52 -0.97
CA ASP A 33 11.62 21.72 -0.20
C ASP A 33 13.04 21.66 0.42
N THR A 34 13.49 20.46 0.78
CA THR A 34 14.87 20.20 1.23
C THR A 34 15.75 19.80 0.05
N LYS A 35 16.54 20.73 -0.52
CA LYS A 35 17.47 20.52 -1.65
C LYS A 35 18.54 19.41 -1.49
N SER A 36 18.45 18.56 -0.47
CA SER A 36 19.31 17.41 -0.22
C SER A 36 18.46 16.15 -0.17
N GLY A 37 18.15 15.58 -1.34
CA GLY A 37 17.62 14.22 -1.43
C GLY A 37 18.75 13.25 -1.12
N SER A 38 18.74 12.61 0.06
CA SER A 38 19.66 11.51 0.33
C SER A 38 19.22 10.27 -0.46
N PHE A 39 20.17 9.44 -0.88
CA PHE A 39 19.88 8.15 -1.53
C PHE A 39 18.93 7.27 -0.70
N GLN A 40 19.02 7.33 0.62
CA GLN A 40 18.12 6.61 1.54
C GLN A 40 16.67 7.14 1.48
N HIS A 41 16.50 8.45 1.27
CA HIS A 41 15.18 9.06 1.10
C HIS A 41 14.55 8.64 -0.24
N GLU A 42 15.32 8.61 -1.32
CA GLU A 42 14.85 8.15 -2.64
C GLU A 42 14.38 6.69 -2.58
N GLN A 43 15.18 5.80 -1.96
CA GLN A 43 14.80 4.40 -1.76
C GLN A 43 13.54 4.24 -0.91
N PHE A 44 13.40 5.06 0.14
CA PHE A 44 12.20 5.07 0.97
C PHE A 44 10.95 5.44 0.15
N LEU A 45 11.03 6.48 -0.68
CA LEU A 45 9.90 6.91 -1.51
C LEU A 45 9.55 5.89 -2.59
N GLU A 46 10.55 5.25 -3.22
CA GLU A 46 10.31 4.18 -4.18
C GLU A 46 9.59 2.99 -3.51
N ALA A 47 10.02 2.61 -2.30
CA ALA A 47 9.35 1.57 -1.53
C ALA A 47 7.91 1.99 -1.16
N ALA A 48 7.70 3.23 -0.72
CA ALA A 48 6.39 3.78 -0.40
C ALA A 48 5.44 3.75 -1.61
N ASP A 49 5.92 4.07 -2.82
CA ASP A 49 5.15 3.98 -4.06
C ASP A 49 4.75 2.54 -4.40
N LYS A 50 5.63 1.56 -4.14
CA LYS A 50 5.30 0.14 -4.33
C LYS A 50 4.16 -0.30 -3.41
N TYR A 51 4.17 0.15 -2.15
CA TYR A 51 3.05 -0.09 -1.22
C TYR A 51 1.75 0.54 -1.74
N VAL A 52 1.78 1.82 -2.14
CA VAL A 52 0.62 2.50 -2.73
C VAL A 52 0.05 1.72 -3.91
N LEU A 53 0.91 1.26 -4.83
CA LEU A 53 0.50 0.51 -6.02
C LEU A 53 -0.13 -0.83 -5.64
N ALA A 54 0.46 -1.57 -4.71
CA ALA A 54 -0.06 -2.86 -4.24
C ALA A 54 -1.46 -2.70 -3.63
N VAL A 55 -1.64 -1.73 -2.72
CA VAL A 55 -2.92 -1.46 -2.07
C VAL A 55 -3.97 -1.04 -3.10
N LYS A 56 -3.66 -0.08 -4.00
CA LYS A 56 -4.54 0.34 -5.10
C LYS A 56 -4.97 -0.83 -5.98
N THR A 57 -4.03 -1.68 -6.36
CA THR A 57 -4.29 -2.80 -7.27
C THR A 57 -5.24 -3.79 -6.61
N ARG A 58 -5.04 -4.08 -5.32
CA ARG A 58 -5.95 -4.95 -4.56
C ARG A 58 -7.35 -4.36 -4.46
N VAL A 59 -7.48 -3.12 -4.00
CA VAL A 59 -8.81 -2.48 -3.86
C VAL A 59 -9.55 -2.44 -5.20
N ARG A 60 -8.87 -2.11 -6.31
CA ARG A 60 -9.48 -2.10 -7.64
C ARG A 60 -9.98 -3.47 -8.06
N ARG A 61 -9.19 -4.53 -7.85
CA ARG A 61 -9.62 -5.89 -8.21
C ARG A 61 -10.83 -6.34 -7.40
N GLU A 62 -10.84 -6.09 -6.10
CA GLU A 62 -11.96 -6.44 -5.22
C GLU A 62 -13.22 -5.65 -5.61
N ARG A 63 -13.09 -4.34 -5.89
CA ARG A 63 -14.18 -3.47 -6.38
C ARG A 63 -14.75 -3.94 -7.72
N ASP A 64 -13.88 -4.28 -8.66
CA ASP A 64 -14.25 -4.65 -10.02
C ASP A 64 -14.57 -6.15 -10.16
N HIS A 65 -14.57 -6.88 -9.03
CA HIS A 65 -14.77 -8.33 -8.98
C HIS A 65 -13.86 -9.12 -9.95
N ILE A 66 -12.63 -8.65 -10.13
CA ILE A 66 -11.64 -9.29 -10.99
C ILE A 66 -11.13 -10.55 -10.28
N PRO A 67 -11.35 -11.75 -10.84
CA PRO A 67 -10.89 -12.99 -10.21
C PRO A 67 -9.36 -13.06 -10.20
N LEU A 68 -8.81 -13.68 -9.14
CA LEU A 68 -7.38 -13.97 -9.06
C LEU A 68 -6.99 -15.01 -10.11
N THR A 69 -5.93 -14.72 -10.87
CA THR A 69 -5.29 -15.70 -11.75
C THR A 69 -4.52 -16.73 -10.90
N ASP A 70 -4.10 -17.85 -11.49
CA ASP A 70 -3.30 -18.83 -10.77
C ASP A 70 -1.94 -18.25 -10.33
N SER A 71 -1.34 -17.39 -11.14
CA SER A 71 -0.12 -16.65 -10.76
C SER A 71 -0.36 -15.68 -9.60
N ASP A 72 -1.54 -15.05 -9.51
CA ASP A 72 -1.87 -14.19 -8.37
C ASP A 72 -1.98 -14.98 -7.07
N LYS A 73 -2.52 -16.21 -7.13
CA LYS A 73 -2.67 -17.10 -5.96
C LYS A 73 -1.32 -17.55 -5.40
N GLU A 74 -0.28 -17.62 -6.23
CA GLU A 74 1.09 -17.91 -5.80
C GLU A 74 1.74 -16.73 -5.08
N ASN A 75 1.20 -15.51 -5.23
CA ASN A 75 1.76 -14.32 -4.61
C ASN A 75 1.15 -14.08 -3.22
N PRO A 76 1.95 -14.11 -2.13
CA PRO A 76 1.49 -13.93 -0.76
C PRO A 76 0.76 -12.59 -0.51
N ALA A 77 0.97 -11.59 -1.38
CA ALA A 77 0.27 -10.31 -1.32
C ALA A 77 -1.24 -10.44 -1.60
N TRP A 78 -1.72 -11.58 -2.09
CA TRP A 78 -3.14 -11.83 -2.38
C TRP A 78 -3.84 -12.76 -1.38
N ALA A 79 -3.11 -13.33 -0.42
CA ALA A 79 -3.68 -14.16 0.64
C ALA A 79 -4.73 -13.38 1.49
N GLU A 80 -5.60 -14.11 2.19
CA GLU A 80 -6.53 -13.49 3.15
C GLU A 80 -5.76 -12.71 4.24
N GLY A 81 -6.30 -11.56 4.64
CA GLY A 81 -5.66 -10.63 5.58
C GLY A 81 -4.36 -9.99 5.05
N SER A 82 -4.00 -10.20 3.77
CA SER A 82 -2.78 -9.61 3.22
C SER A 82 -2.89 -8.10 3.04
N PHE A 83 -4.10 -7.55 2.85
CA PHE A 83 -4.29 -6.10 2.79
C PHE A 83 -3.77 -5.41 4.05
N ASP A 84 -4.20 -5.86 5.22
CA ASP A 84 -3.71 -5.35 6.51
C ASP A 84 -2.22 -5.60 6.72
N LYS A 85 -1.66 -6.67 6.15
CA LYS A 85 -0.21 -6.93 6.18
C LYS A 85 0.55 -5.91 5.33
N VAL A 86 0.02 -5.54 4.16
CA VAL A 86 0.60 -4.52 3.28
C VAL A 86 0.55 -3.15 3.97
N ILE A 87 -0.57 -2.78 4.61
CA ILE A 87 -0.68 -1.53 5.37
C ILE A 87 0.27 -1.52 6.58
N ARG A 88 0.37 -2.62 7.33
CA ARG A 88 1.35 -2.75 8.43
C ARG A 88 2.79 -2.63 7.94
N GLY A 89 3.14 -3.28 6.83
CA GLY A 89 4.47 -3.18 6.22
C GLY A 89 4.83 -1.75 5.80
N TYR A 90 3.84 -0.99 5.31
CA TYR A 90 4.02 0.44 5.04
C TYR A 90 4.28 1.24 6.33
N ASN A 91 3.49 1.02 7.39
CA ASN A 91 3.68 1.72 8.67
C ASN A 91 5.05 1.40 9.29
N ASP A 92 5.51 0.16 9.19
CA ASP A 92 6.84 -0.26 9.63
C ASP A 92 7.94 0.44 8.82
N LEU A 93 7.80 0.55 7.50
CA LEU A 93 8.72 1.28 6.63
C LEU A 93 8.84 2.76 7.05
N VAL A 94 7.70 3.44 7.24
CA VAL A 94 7.66 4.83 7.69
C VAL A 94 8.29 4.99 9.07
N THR A 95 7.97 4.10 10.00
CA THR A 95 8.53 4.12 11.35
C THR A 95 10.05 3.99 11.33
N ARG A 96 10.57 3.02 10.57
CA ARG A 96 12.02 2.83 10.42
C ARG A 96 12.68 4.04 9.79
N PHE A 97 12.08 4.62 8.75
CA PHE A 97 12.60 5.82 8.11
C PHE A 97 12.68 6.99 9.09
N ASN A 98 11.64 7.20 9.91
CA ASN A 98 11.60 8.24 10.93
C ASN A 98 12.58 8.01 12.09
N LEU A 99 13.00 6.77 12.36
CA LEU A 99 14.02 6.47 13.37
C LEU A 99 15.45 6.74 12.88
N MET A 100 15.64 6.83 11.56
CA MET A 100 16.96 7.03 10.93
C MET A 100 17.25 8.50 10.58
N ASN A 101 16.26 9.39 10.67
CA ASN A 101 16.36 10.83 10.34
C ASN A 101 15.92 11.69 11.52
#